data_AF-A0A970I2K3-F1
#
_entry.id   AF-A0A970I2K3-F1
#
_cell.length_a   1.000
_cell.length_b   1.000
_cell.length_c   1.000
_cell.angle_alpha   90.00
_cell.angle_beta   90.00
_cell.angle_gamma   90.00
#
_symmetry.space_group_name_H-M   'P 1'
#
loop_
_entity.id
_entity.type
_entity.pdbx_description
1 polymer ?
#
loop_
_entity_poly.entity_id
_entity_poly.type
_entity_poly.pdbx_seq_one_letter_code
_entity_poly.pdbx_strand_id
1 'polypeptide(L)'
;MKNLFFILLVSIGIFIQAQSTEIQGAYLSQKGDVHQLWLFVDGYSSLTEFKANEFISTMGGPYQTQNNQLIISVEFNDKDSSEVGNQLVFPLKFNGDDFTDSEGNKWVKQNKSQDLDGTWKITGRKIDGEMKEIHQRGERKTLKLLVGGYFQWFAIDPSQKSFSGTGGGIYTFEGGKYTEKIQFFSRDNSRVGASLQFDGELKDGKWHHSGLSSKGDPIYEIWGRIN
;
A
#
# COMPACT_ATOMS: atom_id res chain seq x y z
N MET A 1 -35.51 -67.91 6.35
CA MET A 1 -35.57 -66.97 5.21
C MET A 1 -35.33 -65.56 5.73
N LYS A 2 -34.51 -64.80 4.99
CA LYS A 2 -34.25 -63.34 5.09
C LYS A 2 -33.34 -62.87 6.23
N ASN A 3 -32.03 -62.83 5.92
CA ASN A 3 -31.07 -61.93 6.56
C ASN A 3 -31.33 -60.52 6.03
N LEU A 4 -31.65 -59.56 6.92
CA LEU A 4 -31.81 -58.15 6.57
C LEU A 4 -30.50 -57.42 6.89
N PHE A 5 -29.76 -57.01 5.87
CA PHE A 5 -28.55 -56.19 5.98
C PHE A 5 -28.98 -54.72 5.88
N PHE A 6 -28.83 -53.96 6.96
CA PHE A 6 -29.12 -52.52 6.97
C PHE A 6 -27.80 -51.77 6.70
N ILE A 7 -27.66 -51.21 5.49
CA ILE A 7 -26.50 -50.40 5.12
C ILE A 7 -26.73 -48.98 5.64
N LEU A 8 -25.92 -48.57 6.62
CA LEU A 8 -25.87 -47.21 7.13
C LEU A 8 -25.08 -46.33 6.14
N LEU A 9 -25.78 -45.49 5.37
CA LEU A 9 -25.14 -44.47 4.53
C LEU A 9 -24.62 -43.34 5.43
N VAL A 10 -23.30 -43.29 5.64
CA VAL A 10 -22.63 -42.14 6.27
C VAL A 10 -22.37 -41.11 5.18
N SER A 11 -23.17 -40.04 5.16
CA SER A 11 -22.94 -38.88 4.32
C SER A 11 -21.75 -38.08 4.86
N ILE A 12 -20.58 -38.28 4.25
CA ILE A 12 -19.40 -37.43 4.48
C ILE A 12 -19.67 -36.09 3.78
N GLY A 13 -20.03 -35.07 4.56
CA GLY A 13 -20.13 -33.71 4.07
C GLY A 13 -18.74 -33.18 3.72
N ILE A 14 -18.46 -33.05 2.42
CA ILE A 14 -17.26 -32.34 1.94
C ILE A 14 -17.52 -30.85 2.16
N PHE A 15 -16.97 -30.30 3.24
CA PHE A 15 -16.90 -28.85 3.40
C PHE A 15 -15.85 -28.33 2.41
N ILE A 16 -16.31 -27.80 1.27
CA ILE A 16 -15.47 -27.02 0.38
C ILE A 16 -15.19 -25.70 1.11
N GLN A 17 -14.04 -25.61 1.75
CA GLN A 17 -13.53 -24.34 2.27
C GLN A 17 -13.20 -23.48 1.04
N ALA A 18 -13.99 -22.44 0.79
CA ALA A 18 -13.68 -21.47 -0.24
C ALA A 18 -12.30 -20.88 0.06
N GLN A 19 -11.31 -21.15 -0.79
CA GLN A 19 -10.00 -20.53 -0.71
C GLN A 19 -10.20 -19.03 -0.98
N SER A 20 -10.05 -18.21 0.05
CA SER A 20 -9.93 -16.76 -0.13
C SER A 20 -8.54 -16.49 -0.70
N THR A 21 -8.46 -16.10 -1.97
CA THR A 21 -7.23 -15.56 -2.54
C THR A 21 -6.96 -14.21 -1.87
N GLU A 22 -5.99 -14.17 -0.98
CA GLU A 22 -5.55 -12.95 -0.33
C GLU A 22 -4.65 -12.17 -1.30
N ILE A 23 -5.03 -10.92 -1.60
CA ILE A 23 -4.22 -10.02 -2.43
C ILE A 23 -3.17 -9.35 -1.55
N GLN A 24 -1.89 -9.53 -1.88
CA GLN A 24 -0.77 -8.86 -1.21
C GLN A 24 0.39 -8.73 -2.19
N GLY A 25 0.99 -7.54 -2.25
CA GLY A 25 2.10 -7.24 -3.15
C GLY A 25 2.02 -5.86 -3.77
N ALA A 26 2.99 -5.58 -4.63
CA ALA A 26 2.90 -4.48 -5.59
C ALA A 26 2.45 -5.02 -6.94
N TYR A 27 1.53 -4.33 -7.59
CA TYR A 27 0.96 -4.71 -8.87
C TYR A 27 1.09 -3.58 -9.86
N LEU A 28 1.51 -3.91 -11.08
CA LEU A 28 1.66 -2.94 -12.16
C LEU A 28 0.67 -3.21 -13.27
N SER A 29 0.11 -2.13 -13.80
CA SER A 29 -0.64 -2.08 -15.05
C SER A 29 -0.16 -0.86 -15.85
N GLN A 30 -0.45 -0.85 -17.15
CA GLN A 30 -0.11 0.28 -18.02
C GLN A 30 -1.15 0.44 -19.12
N LYS A 31 -1.58 1.69 -19.34
CA LYS A 31 -2.52 2.08 -20.40
C LYS A 31 -1.91 3.22 -21.21
N GLY A 32 -1.36 2.90 -22.38
CA GLY A 32 -0.60 3.88 -23.17
C GLY A 32 0.63 4.37 -22.41
N ASP A 33 0.73 5.67 -22.18
CA ASP A 33 1.82 6.32 -21.42
C ASP A 33 1.54 6.45 -19.91
N VAL A 34 0.36 6.01 -19.45
CA VAL A 34 -0.03 6.02 -18.04
C VAL A 34 0.37 4.70 -17.38
N HIS A 35 1.26 4.78 -16.40
CA HIS A 35 1.60 3.70 -15.49
C HIS A 35 0.63 3.71 -14.31
N GLN A 36 0.28 2.51 -13.84
CA GLN A 36 -0.55 2.32 -12.66
C GLN A 36 0.19 1.40 -11.69
N LEU A 37 0.29 1.84 -10.43
CA LEU A 37 0.87 1.09 -9.34
C LEU A 37 -0.21 0.88 -8.27
N TRP A 38 -0.48 -0.38 -7.92
CA TRP A 38 -1.38 -0.74 -6.84
C TRP A 38 -0.63 -1.53 -5.77
N LEU A 39 -0.52 -0.95 -4.58
CA LEU A 39 0.12 -1.56 -3.43
C LEU A 39 -0.96 -2.17 -2.52
N PHE A 40 -0.69 -3.39 -2.02
CA PHE A 40 -1.49 -4.08 -1.02
C PHE A 40 -0.55 -4.67 0.03
N VAL A 41 -0.60 -4.15 1.26
CA VAL A 41 0.26 -4.61 2.35
C VAL A 41 -0.36 -4.28 3.69
N ASP A 42 -0.32 -5.23 4.63
CA ASP A 42 -0.87 -5.10 5.99
C ASP A 42 -2.31 -4.53 6.00
N GLY A 43 -3.18 -5.07 5.14
CA GLY A 43 -4.59 -4.66 5.04
C GLY A 43 -4.83 -3.24 4.50
N TYR A 44 -3.79 -2.54 4.04
CA TYR A 44 -3.91 -1.20 3.46
C TYR A 44 -3.53 -1.19 1.97
N SER A 45 -4.27 -0.41 1.18
CA SER A 45 -4.06 -0.30 -0.26
C SER A 45 -3.83 1.14 -0.72
N SER A 46 -3.07 1.28 -1.80
CA SER A 46 -2.97 2.54 -2.54
C SER A 46 -2.85 2.28 -4.04
N LEU A 47 -3.74 2.89 -4.81
CA LEU A 47 -3.72 2.91 -6.26
C LEU A 47 -3.21 4.28 -6.71
N THR A 48 -2.18 4.31 -7.55
CA THR A 48 -1.59 5.54 -8.08
C THR A 48 -1.39 5.45 -9.57
N GLU A 49 -1.77 6.52 -10.27
CA GLU A 49 -1.55 6.69 -11.70
C GLU A 49 -0.55 7.82 -11.95
N PHE A 50 0.38 7.58 -12.87
CA PHE A 50 1.41 8.55 -13.22
C PHE A 50 1.98 8.29 -14.62
N LYS A 51 2.51 9.34 -15.24
CA LYS A 51 3.35 9.26 -16.44
C LYS A 51 4.81 9.45 -16.03
N ALA A 52 5.71 9.32 -17.01
CA ALA A 52 7.16 9.44 -16.79
C ALA A 52 7.60 10.67 -15.98
N ASN A 53 6.91 11.82 -16.10
CA ASN A 53 7.26 13.07 -15.42
C ASN A 53 6.05 13.76 -14.76
N GLU A 54 4.96 13.04 -14.53
CA GLU A 54 3.70 13.65 -14.09
C GLU A 54 2.91 12.70 -13.19
N PHE A 55 2.63 13.15 -11.97
CA PHE A 55 1.62 12.51 -11.13
C PHE A 55 0.21 12.78 -11.69
N ILE A 56 -0.64 11.74 -11.81
CA ILE A 56 -2.01 11.89 -12.30
C ILE A 56 -3.01 11.86 -11.15
N SER A 57 -3.07 10.77 -10.39
CA SER A 57 -4.08 10.53 -9.35
C SER A 57 -3.60 9.51 -8.32
N THR A 58 -4.19 9.54 -7.13
CA THR A 58 -4.07 8.48 -6.13
C THR A 58 -5.32 8.36 -5.28
N MET A 59 -5.65 7.12 -4.92
CA MET A 59 -6.71 6.80 -3.97
C MET A 59 -6.31 5.57 -3.17
N GLY A 60 -6.95 5.39 -2.01
CA GLY A 60 -6.66 4.22 -1.21
C GLY A 60 -7.30 4.24 0.17
N GLY A 61 -6.95 3.21 0.93
CA GLY A 61 -7.52 2.94 2.23
C GLY A 61 -7.40 1.46 2.62
N PRO A 62 -7.92 1.10 3.80
CA PRO A 62 -8.03 -0.29 4.21
C PRO A 62 -8.80 -1.12 3.18
N TYR A 63 -8.33 -2.34 2.92
CA TYR A 63 -8.96 -3.23 1.95
C TYR A 63 -9.28 -4.60 2.54
N GLN A 64 -10.21 -5.29 1.89
CA GLN A 64 -10.53 -6.69 2.13
C GLN A 64 -10.80 -7.39 0.80
N THR A 65 -10.60 -8.70 0.75
CA THR A 65 -10.98 -9.52 -0.40
C THR A 65 -12.04 -10.53 0.01
N GLN A 66 -13.14 -10.58 -0.75
CA GLN A 66 -14.23 -11.53 -0.53
C GLN A 66 -14.85 -11.91 -1.87
N ASN A 67 -15.04 -13.21 -2.13
CA ASN A 67 -15.73 -13.71 -3.34
C ASN A 67 -15.18 -13.11 -4.66
N ASN A 68 -13.85 -13.05 -4.80
CA ASN A 68 -13.17 -12.41 -5.95
C ASN A 68 -13.49 -10.92 -6.14
N GLN A 69 -13.93 -10.24 -5.08
CA GLN A 69 -14.10 -8.80 -5.04
C GLN A 69 -13.08 -8.21 -4.07
N LEU A 70 -12.40 -7.18 -4.52
CA LEU A 70 -11.61 -6.30 -3.67
C LEU A 70 -12.52 -5.16 -3.20
N ILE A 71 -12.59 -4.97 -1.89
CA ILE A 71 -13.38 -3.90 -1.27
C ILE A 71 -12.39 -2.94 -0.62
N ILE A 72 -12.42 -1.66 -1.00
CA ILE A 72 -11.59 -0.60 -0.41
C ILE A 72 -12.49 0.36 0.35
N SER A 73 -12.24 0.52 1.65
CA SER A 73 -12.82 1.59 2.46
C SER A 73 -11.99 2.85 2.24
N VAL A 74 -12.50 3.80 1.45
CA VAL A 74 -11.71 4.93 0.96
C VAL A 74 -11.40 5.92 2.10
N GLU A 75 -10.11 6.10 2.39
CA GLU A 75 -9.61 7.09 3.34
C GLU A 75 -9.04 8.34 2.64
N PHE A 76 -8.68 8.21 1.36
CA PHE A 76 -8.28 9.33 0.52
C PHE A 76 -8.56 9.05 -0.95
N ASN A 77 -8.90 10.11 -1.67
CA ASN A 77 -8.91 10.18 -3.12
C ASN A 77 -8.56 11.63 -3.49
N ASP A 78 -7.48 11.84 -4.25
CA ASP A 78 -7.00 13.19 -4.55
C ASP A 78 -7.85 13.92 -5.61
N LYS A 79 -8.60 13.16 -6.43
CA LYS A 79 -9.49 13.69 -7.47
C LYS A 79 -10.91 13.93 -7.00
N ASP A 80 -11.43 13.05 -6.15
CA ASP A 80 -12.80 13.15 -5.64
C ASP A 80 -12.86 12.85 -4.13
N SER A 81 -12.78 13.91 -3.32
CA SER A 81 -12.88 13.78 -1.87
C SER A 81 -14.26 13.34 -1.38
N SER A 82 -15.31 13.40 -2.23
CA SER A 82 -16.65 12.94 -1.85
C SER A 82 -16.71 11.43 -1.60
N GLU A 83 -15.81 10.66 -2.22
CA GLU A 83 -15.66 9.22 -2.01
C GLU A 83 -15.09 8.85 -0.65
N VAL A 84 -14.40 9.76 0.03
CA VAL A 84 -13.81 9.49 1.36
C VAL A 84 -14.93 9.17 2.36
N GLY A 85 -14.79 8.01 3.00
CA GLY A 85 -15.79 7.41 3.90
C GLY A 85 -16.71 6.38 3.24
N ASN A 86 -16.66 6.22 1.91
CA ASN A 86 -17.42 5.20 1.18
C ASN A 86 -16.58 3.92 0.95
N GLN A 87 -17.25 2.86 0.51
CA GLN A 87 -16.60 1.65 0.02
C GLN A 87 -16.68 1.58 -1.49
N LEU A 88 -15.57 1.26 -2.14
CA LEU A 88 -15.51 0.91 -3.55
C LEU A 88 -15.28 -0.59 -3.69
N VAL A 89 -15.95 -1.20 -4.67
CA VAL A 89 -15.90 -2.64 -4.92
C VAL A 89 -15.36 -2.89 -6.33
N PHE A 90 -14.29 -3.65 -6.41
CA PHE A 90 -13.60 -4.01 -7.65
C PHE A 90 -13.71 -5.51 -7.87
N PRO A 91 -14.51 -5.98 -8.84
CA PRO A 91 -14.50 -7.38 -9.26
C PRO A 91 -13.16 -7.71 -9.91
N LEU A 92 -12.46 -8.73 -9.41
CA LEU A 92 -11.17 -9.16 -9.91
C LEU A 92 -11.25 -10.60 -10.46
N LYS A 93 -10.57 -10.85 -11.57
CA LYS A 93 -10.34 -12.20 -12.08
C LYS A 93 -8.89 -12.59 -11.84
N PHE A 94 -8.65 -13.38 -10.79
CA PHE A 94 -7.32 -13.88 -10.46
C PHE A 94 -6.83 -14.91 -11.47
N ASN A 95 -5.55 -14.83 -11.85
CA ASN A 95 -4.86 -15.74 -12.74
C ASN A 95 -3.48 -16.08 -12.13
N GLY A 96 -3.46 -16.95 -11.12
CA GLY A 96 -2.27 -17.18 -10.30
C GLY A 96 -2.03 -16.01 -9.36
N ASP A 97 -0.80 -15.49 -9.34
CA ASP A 97 -0.42 -14.30 -8.57
C ASP A 97 -0.91 -12.98 -9.20
N ASP A 98 -1.21 -12.97 -10.50
CA ASP A 98 -1.70 -11.83 -11.28
C ASP A 98 -3.25 -11.74 -11.22
N PHE A 99 -3.81 -10.61 -11.68
CA PHE A 99 -5.26 -10.50 -11.88
C PHE A 99 -5.63 -9.61 -13.08
N THR A 100 -6.90 -9.65 -13.46
CA THR A 100 -7.51 -8.76 -14.43
C THR A 100 -8.69 -8.04 -13.77
N ASP A 101 -8.80 -6.73 -13.96
CA ASP A 101 -9.94 -5.95 -13.46
C ASP A 101 -11.15 -6.01 -14.42
N SER A 102 -12.24 -5.35 -14.04
CA SER A 102 -13.48 -5.31 -14.83
C SER A 102 -13.35 -4.55 -16.15
N GLU A 103 -12.34 -3.70 -16.31
CA GLU A 103 -12.05 -2.99 -17.56
C GLU A 103 -11.19 -3.83 -18.52
N GLY A 104 -10.70 -4.98 -18.06
CA GLY A 104 -9.82 -5.86 -18.82
C GLY A 104 -8.34 -5.51 -18.70
N ASN A 105 -7.96 -4.59 -17.80
CA ASN A 105 -6.54 -4.30 -17.58
C ASN A 105 -5.89 -5.47 -16.84
N LYS A 106 -4.70 -5.87 -17.30
CA LYS A 106 -3.91 -6.92 -16.66
C LYS A 106 -2.98 -6.30 -15.61
N TRP A 107 -3.06 -6.81 -14.38
CA TRP A 107 -2.24 -6.42 -13.25
C TRP A 107 -1.21 -7.50 -12.96
N VAL A 108 0.07 -7.13 -13.06
CA VAL A 108 1.21 -8.05 -12.91
C VAL A 108 1.88 -7.85 -11.56
N LYS A 109 1.96 -8.92 -10.77
CA LYS A 109 2.58 -8.88 -9.44
C LYS A 109 4.09 -8.69 -9.54
N GLN A 110 4.63 -7.85 -8.66
CA GLN A 110 6.06 -7.59 -8.52
C GLN A 110 6.59 -8.33 -7.30
N ASN A 111 7.66 -9.10 -7.49
CA ASN A 111 8.24 -9.96 -6.46
C ASN A 111 9.66 -9.50 -6.11
N LYS A 112 9.76 -8.55 -5.17
CA LYS A 112 11.03 -8.11 -4.57
C LYS A 112 10.82 -7.81 -3.08
N SER A 113 10.76 -8.86 -2.28
CA SER A 113 10.60 -8.76 -0.81
C SER A 113 11.85 -8.16 -0.16
N GLN A 114 11.65 -7.29 0.83
CA GLN A 114 12.70 -6.62 1.59
C GLN A 114 12.30 -6.49 3.07
N ASP A 115 13.27 -6.22 3.95
CA ASP A 115 13.04 -6.21 5.40
C ASP A 115 12.11 -5.08 5.87
N LEU A 116 11.91 -4.03 5.06
CA LEU A 116 10.99 -2.93 5.35
C LEU A 116 9.59 -3.12 4.77
N ASP A 117 9.30 -4.25 4.09
CA ASP A 117 7.95 -4.53 3.58
C ASP A 117 6.92 -4.44 4.73
N GLY A 118 5.94 -3.56 4.56
CA GLY A 118 4.93 -3.28 5.57
C GLY A 118 4.22 -1.94 5.35
N THR A 119 3.16 -1.72 6.14
CA THR A 119 2.53 -0.40 6.27
C THR A 119 3.03 0.30 7.51
N TRP A 120 3.60 1.49 7.33
CA TRP A 120 4.26 2.25 8.39
C TRP A 120 3.56 3.59 8.61
N LYS A 121 3.23 3.92 9.86
CA LYS A 121 2.71 5.23 10.26
C LYS A 121 3.83 6.04 10.90
N ILE A 122 4.00 7.30 10.49
CA ILE A 122 4.95 8.18 11.18
C ILE A 122 4.42 8.47 12.60
N THR A 123 5.27 8.30 13.60
CA THR A 123 4.94 8.47 15.03
C THR A 123 5.75 9.58 15.69
N GLY A 124 6.94 9.87 15.17
CA GLY A 124 7.78 10.95 15.66
C GLY A 124 8.65 11.58 14.58
N ARG A 125 9.04 12.82 14.80
CA ARG A 125 9.95 13.56 13.93
C ARG A 125 10.81 14.51 14.74
N LYS A 126 12.06 14.70 14.32
CA LYS A 126 12.95 15.71 14.92
C LYS A 126 12.53 17.11 14.48
N ILE A 127 12.25 17.97 15.45
CA ILE A 127 11.84 19.37 15.27
C ILE A 127 12.67 20.20 16.25
N ASP A 128 13.36 21.23 15.76
CA ASP A 128 14.23 22.10 16.55
C ASP A 128 15.29 21.36 17.38
N GLY A 129 15.82 20.25 16.84
CA GLY A 129 16.84 19.46 17.51
C GLY A 129 16.30 18.34 18.42
N GLU A 130 15.00 18.33 18.71
CA GLU A 130 14.38 17.38 19.65
C GLU A 130 13.42 16.43 18.93
N MET A 131 13.37 15.18 19.39
CA MET A 131 12.36 14.23 18.89
C MET A 131 10.99 14.60 19.48
N LYS A 132 10.02 14.87 18.62
CA LYS A 132 8.64 15.14 19.00
C LYS A 132 7.73 14.06 18.44
N GLU A 133 6.83 13.57 19.27
CA GLU A 133 5.73 12.71 18.83
C GLU A 133 4.72 13.52 18.02
N ILE A 134 4.23 12.95 16.92
CA ILE A 134 3.29 13.60 16.01
C ILE A 134 2.09 12.70 15.73
N HIS A 135 0.99 13.29 15.26
CA HIS A 135 -0.24 12.57 14.92
C HIS A 135 -0.81 11.69 16.05
N GLN A 136 -0.65 12.17 17.29
CA GLN A 136 -1.10 11.48 18.51
C GLN A 136 -2.61 11.61 18.77
N ARG A 137 -3.29 12.52 18.07
CA ARG A 137 -4.72 12.80 18.23
C ARG A 137 -5.37 13.05 16.87
N GLY A 138 -6.66 12.74 16.76
CA GLY A 138 -7.44 12.87 15.54
C GLY A 138 -7.11 11.80 14.49
N GLU A 139 -7.66 11.96 13.30
CA GLU A 139 -7.53 10.99 12.21
C GLU A 139 -6.41 11.32 11.22
N ARG A 140 -5.81 12.51 11.33
CA ARG A 140 -4.66 12.89 10.52
C ARG A 140 -3.53 11.87 10.68
N LYS A 141 -3.07 11.33 9.57
CA LYS A 141 -1.99 10.34 9.52
C LYS A 141 -1.13 10.53 8.29
N THR A 142 0.14 10.17 8.44
CA THR A 142 1.04 9.97 7.30
C THR A 142 1.44 8.51 7.32
N LEU A 143 1.13 7.80 6.24
CA LEU A 143 1.49 6.41 6.07
C LEU A 143 2.54 6.28 4.98
N LYS A 144 3.35 5.22 5.06
CA LYS A 144 4.24 4.74 4.02
C LYS A 144 3.99 3.25 3.83
N LEU A 145 3.55 2.87 2.64
CA LEU A 145 3.45 1.47 2.22
C LEU A 145 4.75 1.12 1.52
N LEU A 146 5.35 0.00 1.90
CA LEU A 146 6.50 -0.59 1.23
C LEU A 146 6.18 -2.06 0.95
N VAL A 147 6.25 -2.49 -0.30
CA VAL A 147 6.04 -3.90 -0.64
C VAL A 147 6.56 -4.19 -2.05
N GLY A 148 7.17 -5.35 -2.25
CA GLY A 148 7.53 -5.82 -3.60
C GLY A 148 8.52 -4.91 -4.35
N GLY A 149 9.32 -4.14 -3.62
CA GLY A 149 10.27 -3.18 -4.19
C GLY A 149 9.69 -1.80 -4.49
N TYR A 150 8.41 -1.57 -4.18
CA TYR A 150 7.74 -0.29 -4.37
C TYR A 150 7.34 0.36 -3.07
N PHE A 151 7.42 1.69 -3.02
CA PHE A 151 6.96 2.46 -1.89
C PHE A 151 6.01 3.56 -2.32
N GLN A 152 5.13 3.95 -1.40
CA GLN A 152 4.37 5.18 -1.49
C GLN A 152 4.17 5.73 -0.08
N TRP A 153 4.48 7.00 0.12
CA TRP A 153 4.02 7.72 1.30
C TRP A 153 2.89 8.68 0.94
N PHE A 154 1.96 8.92 1.86
CA PHE A 154 0.90 9.91 1.71
C PHE A 154 0.49 10.49 3.06
N ALA A 155 0.09 11.77 3.06
CA ALA A 155 -0.39 12.47 4.24
C ALA A 155 -1.87 12.87 4.06
N ILE A 156 -2.72 12.40 4.97
CA ILE A 156 -4.18 12.49 4.86
C ILE A 156 -4.83 12.85 6.19
N ASP A 157 -6.05 13.36 6.14
CA ASP A 157 -6.98 13.44 7.27
C ASP A 157 -8.37 12.99 6.80
N PRO A 158 -8.73 11.71 7.03
CA PRO A 158 -10.01 11.15 6.57
C PRO A 158 -11.22 11.88 7.15
N SER A 159 -11.17 12.28 8.43
CA SER A 159 -12.25 13.05 9.10
C SER A 159 -12.57 14.36 8.39
N GLN A 160 -11.55 14.99 7.79
CA GLN A 160 -11.67 16.25 7.03
C GLN A 160 -11.74 16.02 5.52
N LYS A 161 -11.74 14.75 5.07
CA LYS A 161 -11.65 14.34 3.66
C LYS A 161 -10.50 15.04 2.92
N SER A 162 -9.38 15.27 3.62
CA SER A 162 -8.28 16.10 3.12
C SER A 162 -7.06 15.26 2.74
N PHE A 163 -6.45 15.61 1.61
CA PHE A 163 -5.24 15.01 1.09
C PHE A 163 -4.14 16.06 0.97
N SER A 164 -3.02 15.84 1.68
CA SER A 164 -1.90 16.78 1.73
C SER A 164 -0.80 16.48 0.73
N GLY A 165 -0.74 15.28 0.14
CA GLY A 165 0.24 14.94 -0.89
C GLY A 165 0.77 13.52 -0.75
N THR A 166 1.39 13.04 -1.82
CA THR A 166 2.01 11.71 -1.90
C THR A 166 3.27 11.76 -2.74
N GLY A 167 4.23 10.88 -2.44
CA GLY A 167 5.33 10.53 -3.32
C GLY A 167 5.61 9.04 -3.25
N GLY A 168 6.16 8.49 -4.33
CA GLY A 168 6.43 7.06 -4.40
C GLY A 168 7.22 6.65 -5.62
N GLY A 169 7.48 5.36 -5.71
CA GLY A 169 8.31 4.75 -6.75
C GLY A 169 8.96 3.48 -6.25
N ILE A 170 10.23 3.30 -6.57
CA ILE A 170 10.99 2.09 -6.23
C ILE A 170 11.80 2.35 -4.97
N TYR A 171 11.89 1.37 -4.07
CA TYR A 171 12.83 1.42 -2.95
C TYR A 171 13.77 0.22 -2.89
N THR A 172 14.90 0.44 -2.23
CA THR A 172 15.79 -0.61 -1.74
C THR A 172 16.12 -0.39 -0.27
N PHE A 173 16.29 -1.46 0.49
CA PHE A 173 16.81 -1.45 1.85
C PHE A 173 17.90 -2.49 2.01
N GLU A 174 19.15 -2.05 1.98
CA GLU A 174 20.33 -2.92 1.98
C GLU A 174 21.42 -2.29 2.85
N GLY A 175 22.04 -3.07 3.74
CA GLY A 175 23.15 -2.60 4.59
C GLY A 175 22.82 -1.39 5.45
N GLY A 176 21.58 -1.27 5.94
CA GLY A 176 21.11 -0.12 6.73
C GLY A 176 20.86 1.16 5.91
N LYS A 177 20.86 1.06 4.57
CA LYS A 177 20.56 2.17 3.67
C LYS A 177 19.20 1.97 3.02
N TYR A 178 18.30 2.92 3.27
CA TYR A 178 17.03 3.03 2.58
C TYR A 178 17.17 3.99 1.40
N THR A 179 16.91 3.54 0.18
CA THR A 179 17.02 4.36 -1.02
C THR A 179 15.68 4.45 -1.72
N GLU A 180 15.24 5.65 -2.05
CA GLU A 180 14.01 5.94 -2.80
C GLU A 180 14.37 6.46 -4.20
N LYS A 181 13.86 5.80 -5.24
CA LYS A 181 13.86 6.32 -6.60
C LYS A 181 12.46 6.85 -6.92
N ILE A 182 12.33 8.17 -7.01
CA ILE A 182 11.04 8.85 -7.16
C ILE A 182 10.50 8.62 -8.58
N GLN A 183 9.32 8.01 -8.69
CA GLN A 183 8.59 7.85 -9.95
C GLN A 183 7.42 8.82 -10.07
N PHE A 184 6.86 9.26 -8.94
CA PHE A 184 5.80 10.26 -8.91
C PHE A 184 5.88 11.09 -7.62
N PHE A 185 5.47 12.35 -7.72
CA PHE A 185 5.37 13.24 -6.57
C PHE A 185 4.30 14.31 -6.79
N SER A 186 3.20 14.27 -6.02
CA SER A 186 2.00 15.07 -6.30
C SER A 186 2.16 16.57 -6.06
N ARG A 187 3.24 16.99 -5.39
CA ARG A 187 3.50 18.40 -5.05
C ARG A 187 4.57 19.06 -5.92
N ASP A 188 5.42 18.28 -6.58
CA ASP A 188 6.56 18.79 -7.35
C ASP A 188 7.09 17.73 -8.33
N ASN A 189 6.61 17.79 -9.57
CA ASN A 189 7.02 16.88 -10.65
C ASN A 189 8.52 17.00 -11.00
N SER A 190 9.20 18.11 -10.65
CA SER A 190 10.64 18.27 -10.93
C SER A 190 11.52 17.29 -10.15
N ARG A 191 10.96 16.59 -9.16
CA ARG A 191 11.65 15.58 -8.35
C ARG A 191 11.61 14.17 -8.95
N VAL A 192 10.81 13.94 -10.00
CA VAL A 192 10.74 12.62 -10.63
C VAL A 192 12.11 12.27 -11.22
N GLY A 193 12.53 11.01 -11.03
CA GLY A 193 13.85 10.51 -11.41
C GLY A 193 14.96 10.75 -10.38
N ALA A 194 14.72 11.57 -9.34
CA ALA A 194 15.67 11.73 -8.25
C ALA A 194 15.84 10.42 -7.46
N SER A 195 17.06 10.19 -6.99
CA SER A 195 17.39 9.11 -6.05
C SER A 195 17.79 9.73 -4.72
N LEU A 196 17.08 9.38 -3.66
CA LEU A 196 17.34 9.84 -2.30
C LEU A 196 17.84 8.66 -1.47
N GLN A 197 18.91 8.85 -0.72
CA GLN A 197 19.45 7.84 0.18
C GLN A 197 19.37 8.31 1.62
N PHE A 198 18.93 7.40 2.48
CA PHE A 198 18.72 7.61 3.90
C PHE A 198 19.36 6.48 4.69
N ASP A 199 19.74 6.80 5.93
CA ASP A 199 20.01 5.80 6.95
C ASP A 199 18.67 5.24 7.45
N GLY A 200 18.60 3.90 7.53
CA GLY A 200 17.43 3.18 8.01
C GLY A 200 17.82 2.10 9.01
N GLU A 201 17.11 2.04 10.13
CA GLU A 201 17.37 1.06 11.18
C GLU A 201 16.07 0.62 11.86
N LEU A 202 15.89 -0.69 12.05
CA LEU A 202 14.79 -1.24 12.83
C LEU A 202 15.24 -1.39 14.30
N LYS A 203 14.60 -0.65 15.20
CA LYS A 203 14.84 -0.64 16.65
C LYS A 203 13.52 -0.80 17.39
N ASP A 204 13.42 -1.83 18.23
CA ASP A 204 12.24 -2.09 19.06
C ASP A 204 10.91 -2.08 18.28
N GLY A 205 10.91 -2.63 17.06
CA GLY A 205 9.74 -2.68 16.18
C GLY A 205 9.39 -1.35 15.51
N LYS A 206 10.22 -0.31 15.68
CA LYS A 206 10.09 0.98 14.98
C LYS A 206 11.20 1.15 13.96
N TRP A 207 10.87 1.77 12.84
CA TRP A 207 11.84 2.14 11.81
C TRP A 207 12.30 3.57 12.03
N HIS A 208 13.60 3.73 12.27
CA HIS A 208 14.30 5.00 12.35
C HIS A 208 14.81 5.36 10.96
N HIS A 209 14.35 6.49 10.45
CA HIS A 209 14.60 6.98 9.09
C HIS A 209 15.25 8.36 9.16
N SER A 210 16.50 8.50 8.72
CA SER A 210 17.21 9.78 8.77
C SER A 210 18.10 10.02 7.55
N GLY A 211 18.32 11.28 7.22
CA GLY A 211 19.15 11.67 6.08
C GLY A 211 18.81 13.07 5.62
N LEU A 212 18.95 13.34 4.33
CA LEU A 212 18.56 14.62 3.73
C LEU A 212 17.29 14.45 2.91
N SER A 213 16.31 15.33 3.14
CA SER A 213 15.14 15.43 2.27
C SER A 213 15.55 15.80 0.85
N SER A 214 14.61 15.71 -0.10
CA SER A 214 14.86 16.17 -1.48
C SER A 214 15.31 17.63 -1.55
N LYS A 215 14.92 18.49 -0.58
CA LYS A 215 15.32 19.89 -0.49
C LYS A 215 16.70 20.11 0.14
N GLY A 216 17.35 19.06 0.62
CA GLY A 216 18.64 19.13 1.31
C GLY A 216 18.52 19.34 2.82
N ASP A 217 17.30 19.50 3.36
CA ASP A 217 17.11 19.67 4.80
C ASP A 217 17.28 18.33 5.53
N PRO A 218 17.97 18.29 6.68
CA PRO A 218 18.09 17.07 7.47
C PRO A 218 16.74 16.62 8.02
N ILE A 219 16.50 15.32 7.96
CA ILE A 219 15.33 14.67 8.55
C ILE A 219 15.75 13.57 9.50
N TYR A 220 14.92 13.38 10.53
CA TYR A 220 14.91 12.20 11.37
C TYR A 220 13.45 11.93 11.71
N GLU A 221 12.96 10.78 11.30
CA GLU A 221 11.59 10.33 11.47
C GLU A 221 11.59 8.94 12.13
N ILE A 222 10.57 8.70 12.94
CA ILE A 222 10.30 7.39 13.56
C ILE A 222 8.97 6.90 13.04
N TRP A 223 8.96 5.69 12.50
CA TRP A 223 7.82 5.05 11.89
C TRP A 223 7.46 3.78 12.67
N GLY A 224 6.19 3.63 13.03
CA GLY A 224 5.65 2.42 13.66
C GLY A 224 4.83 1.63 12.64
N ARG A 225 4.98 0.31 12.62
CA ARG A 225 4.17 -0.55 11.74
C ARG A 225 2.71 -0.57 12.20
N ILE A 226 1.78 -0.51 11.26
CA ILE A 226 0.36 -0.74 11.53
C ILE A 226 0.02 -2.18 11.11
N ASN A 227 -0.64 -2.90 12.01
CA ASN A 227 -1.14 -4.27 11.80
C ASN A 227 -2.66 -4.27 11.96
#